data_AF-A0A9D5H4N6-F1
#
_entry.id   AF-A0A9D5H4N6-F1
#
_cell.length_a   1.000
_cell.length_b   1.000
_cell.length_c   1.000
_cell.angle_alpha   90.00
_cell.angle_beta   90.00
_cell.angle_gamma   90.00
#
_symmetry.space_group_name_H-M   'P 1'
#
loop_
_entity.id
_entity.type
_entity.pdbx_description
1 polymer ?
#
loop_
_entity_poly.entity_id
_entity_poly.type
_entity_poly.pdbx_seq_one_letter_code
_entity_poly.pdbx_strand_id
1 'polypeptide(L)'
;MGEAPANHHLTKVEPSIPQKSGWIVKTMQIGGEIAQRLAVSGPLIFSCICLAIAYKNRKSRVLHRSVSMAALHGGNVALQRILVSTEARVDKDAAETALQEFKELLSAEKISFTQLHKVAAKLEMTRQEDEAVRMLREASNKARKDGKPHESYELEMLLVEMLIFKGTYYEALTRRCLEENTISDSRRPLYKAVVYKILLDDDRAQEAYNEFCEIRSLFYSTTDNIEEGAQLYGSVHKYETFEKVVGNLKREIENAHPINRTENLHLGKTKQVFGYRKNGK
;
A
#
# COMPACT_ATOMS: atom_id res chain seq x y z
N MET A 1 14.84 -103.62 -4.82
CA MET A 1 15.21 -104.69 -5.78
C MET A 1 14.68 -104.29 -7.14
N GLY A 2 15.50 -104.42 -8.20
CA GLY A 2 15.17 -104.06 -9.59
C GLY A 2 15.78 -102.71 -9.98
N GLU A 3 17.03 -102.66 -10.43
CA GLU A 3 17.48 -102.86 -11.83
C GLU A 3 17.39 -101.57 -12.67
N ALA A 4 18.56 -101.16 -13.19
CA ALA A 4 18.72 -100.28 -14.35
C ALA A 4 18.32 -101.06 -15.64
N PRO A 5 18.57 -100.60 -16.89
CA PRO A 5 19.04 -99.31 -17.42
C PRO A 5 18.25 -98.87 -18.68
N ALA A 6 18.70 -97.85 -19.40
CA ALA A 6 19.03 -97.90 -20.85
C ALA A 6 18.82 -96.57 -21.59
N ASN A 7 19.96 -95.91 -21.83
CA ASN A 7 20.40 -95.23 -23.04
C ASN A 7 19.47 -95.17 -24.26
N HIS A 8 19.41 -93.98 -24.87
CA HIS A 8 19.56 -93.84 -26.32
C HIS A 8 20.44 -92.64 -26.68
N HIS A 9 21.58 -92.96 -27.32
CA HIS A 9 22.41 -92.06 -28.12
C HIS A 9 21.67 -91.58 -29.37
N LEU A 10 21.98 -90.34 -29.82
CA LEU A 10 22.43 -89.98 -31.19
C LEU A 10 22.30 -88.46 -31.42
N THR A 11 23.44 -87.75 -31.39
CA THR A 11 24.10 -87.05 -32.52
C THR A 11 23.61 -85.63 -32.86
N LYS A 12 24.34 -84.68 -32.26
CA LYS A 12 25.10 -83.57 -32.88
C LYS A 12 24.66 -83.08 -34.27
N VAL A 13 24.14 -81.85 -34.30
CA VAL A 13 24.29 -80.90 -35.42
C VAL A 13 24.73 -79.56 -34.82
N GLU A 14 25.95 -79.14 -35.13
CA GLU A 14 26.45 -77.79 -34.91
C GLU A 14 26.11 -76.93 -36.13
N PRO A 15 25.78 -75.64 -35.93
CA PRO A 15 26.25 -74.64 -36.86
C PRO A 15 26.87 -73.42 -36.16
N SER A 16 28.10 -73.11 -36.61
CA SER A 16 28.68 -71.80 -36.92
C SER A 16 28.24 -70.51 -36.18
N ILE A 17 29.27 -69.88 -35.59
CA ILE A 17 29.36 -68.58 -34.87
C ILE A 17 29.03 -67.37 -35.78
N PRO A 18 28.57 -66.21 -35.25
CA PRO A 18 29.55 -65.12 -35.06
C PRO A 18 29.39 -64.28 -33.78
N GLN A 19 30.55 -63.86 -33.26
CA GLN A 19 30.76 -62.86 -32.21
C GLN A 19 29.97 -61.56 -32.46
N LYS A 20 29.30 -61.03 -31.42
CA LYS A 20 28.98 -59.61 -31.28
C LYS A 20 29.21 -59.13 -29.84
N SER A 21 30.47 -59.08 -29.43
CA SER A 21 30.95 -58.18 -28.39
C SER A 21 30.87 -56.75 -28.93
N GLY A 22 29.93 -55.93 -28.45
CA GLY A 22 29.85 -54.53 -28.89
C GLY A 22 28.68 -53.69 -28.40
N TRP A 23 27.69 -54.28 -27.73
CA TRP A 23 26.47 -53.54 -27.33
C TRP A 23 26.35 -53.22 -25.84
N ILE A 24 27.18 -53.81 -24.98
CA ILE A 24 27.06 -53.59 -23.52
C ILE A 24 27.93 -52.42 -23.03
N VAL A 25 28.99 -52.04 -23.76
CA VAL A 25 29.89 -50.96 -23.29
C VAL A 25 29.42 -49.56 -23.70
N LYS A 26 28.52 -49.42 -24.69
CA LYS A 26 28.10 -48.10 -25.20
C LYS A 26 26.92 -47.48 -24.44
N THR A 27 26.22 -48.22 -23.58
CA THR A 27 25.11 -47.69 -22.78
C THR A 27 25.54 -47.12 -21.43
N MET A 28 26.75 -47.45 -20.92
CA MET A 28 27.26 -46.85 -19.68
C MET A 28 28.03 -45.53 -19.86
N GLN A 29 28.44 -45.18 -21.08
CA GLN A 29 29.20 -43.94 -21.33
C GLN A 29 28.33 -42.72 -21.65
N ILE A 30 27.09 -42.93 -22.13
CA ILE A 30 26.17 -41.82 -22.48
C ILE A 30 25.39 -41.32 -21.25
N GLY A 31 25.24 -42.15 -20.20
CA GLY A 31 24.59 -41.75 -18.94
C GLY A 31 25.44 -40.82 -18.06
N GLY A 32 26.78 -40.86 -18.19
CA GLY A 32 27.70 -40.07 -17.37
C GLY A 32 27.82 -38.60 -17.79
N GLU A 33 27.84 -38.31 -19.09
CA GLU A 33 28.01 -36.93 -19.57
C GLU A 33 26.74 -36.07 -19.49
N ILE A 34 25.55 -36.68 -19.50
CA ILE A 34 24.28 -35.96 -19.30
C ILE A 34 24.07 -35.65 -17.81
N ALA A 35 24.49 -36.56 -16.91
CA ALA A 35 24.43 -36.35 -15.47
C ALA A 35 25.40 -35.22 -15.00
N GLN A 36 26.56 -35.07 -15.63
CA GLN A 36 27.51 -33.99 -15.29
C GLN A 36 27.11 -32.61 -15.85
N ARG A 37 26.32 -32.52 -16.94
CA ARG A 37 25.85 -31.21 -17.45
C ARG A 37 24.59 -30.68 -16.78
N LEU A 38 23.80 -31.55 -16.14
CA LEU A 38 22.63 -31.15 -15.34
C LEU A 38 23.00 -30.72 -13.90
N ALA A 39 24.17 -31.12 -13.39
CA ALA A 39 24.63 -30.75 -12.06
C ALA A 39 25.17 -29.30 -11.97
N VAL A 40 25.56 -28.68 -13.10
CA VAL A 40 26.19 -27.34 -13.10
C VAL A 40 25.23 -26.23 -13.53
N SER A 41 24.11 -26.56 -14.17
CA SER A 41 23.13 -25.58 -14.68
C SER A 41 21.83 -25.52 -13.88
N GLY A 42 21.46 -26.59 -13.16
CA GLY A 42 20.33 -26.60 -12.22
C GLY A 42 20.40 -25.53 -11.12
N PRO A 43 21.56 -25.30 -10.46
CA PRO A 43 21.68 -24.28 -9.42
C PRO A 43 21.49 -22.85 -9.94
N LEU A 44 21.93 -22.56 -11.18
CA LEU A 44 21.80 -21.23 -11.78
C LEU A 44 20.37 -20.93 -12.21
N ILE A 45 19.65 -21.91 -12.75
CA ILE A 45 18.25 -21.72 -13.13
C ILE A 45 17.38 -21.60 -11.88
N PHE A 46 17.63 -22.41 -10.85
CA PHE A 46 16.92 -22.29 -9.57
C PHE A 46 17.28 -20.98 -8.85
N SER A 47 18.53 -20.50 -8.92
CA SER A 47 18.89 -19.20 -8.34
C SER A 47 18.25 -18.04 -9.10
N CYS A 48 18.16 -18.09 -10.44
CA CYS A 48 17.47 -17.09 -11.24
C CYS A 48 15.95 -17.08 -10.99
N ILE A 49 15.33 -18.25 -10.85
CA ILE A 49 13.92 -18.38 -10.50
C ILE A 49 13.68 -17.91 -9.05
N CYS A 50 14.54 -18.28 -8.09
CA CYS A 50 14.49 -17.80 -6.72
C CYS A 50 14.76 -16.29 -6.63
N LEU A 51 15.65 -15.73 -7.44
CA LEU A 51 15.89 -14.28 -7.54
C LEU A 51 14.72 -13.58 -8.20
N ALA A 52 14.12 -14.13 -9.26
CA ALA A 52 12.94 -13.57 -9.89
C ALA A 52 11.71 -13.64 -8.97
N ILE A 53 11.54 -14.75 -8.23
CA ILE A 53 10.53 -14.91 -7.19
C ILE A 53 10.83 -13.98 -6.02
N ALA A 54 12.08 -13.84 -5.57
CA ALA A 54 12.46 -12.91 -4.50
C ALA A 54 12.40 -11.44 -4.93
N TYR A 55 12.55 -11.13 -6.22
CA TYR A 55 12.40 -9.79 -6.79
C TYR A 55 10.91 -9.46 -7.00
N LYS A 56 10.10 -10.45 -7.40
CA LYS A 56 8.63 -10.38 -7.46
C LYS A 56 7.99 -10.37 -6.06
N ASN A 57 8.61 -11.06 -5.10
CA ASN A 57 8.24 -11.13 -3.67
C ASN A 57 9.05 -10.17 -2.80
N ARG A 58 9.89 -9.30 -3.38
CA ARG A 58 10.14 -7.98 -2.80
C ARG A 58 8.80 -7.28 -2.93
N LYS A 59 7.88 -7.66 -2.03
CA LYS A 59 6.72 -6.88 -1.70
C LYS A 59 7.25 -5.47 -1.66
N SER A 60 6.75 -4.60 -2.54
CA SER A 60 6.63 -3.20 -2.15
C SER A 60 6.16 -3.30 -0.72
N ARG A 61 6.97 -2.85 0.25
CA ARG A 61 6.48 -2.71 1.61
C ARG A 61 5.21 -1.91 1.39
N VAL A 62 4.05 -2.52 1.62
CA VAL A 62 2.78 -1.84 1.46
C VAL A 62 2.90 -0.79 2.54
N LEU A 63 3.27 0.42 2.14
CA LEU A 63 3.25 1.54 3.05
C LEU A 63 1.76 1.70 3.32
N HIS A 64 1.43 1.77 4.60
CA HIS A 64 0.05 2.03 4.97
C HIS A 64 -0.31 3.43 4.49
N ARG A 65 -1.57 3.64 4.09
CA ARG A 65 -2.01 4.94 3.52
C ARG A 65 -1.73 6.09 4.48
N SER A 66 -1.85 5.79 5.77
CA SER A 66 -1.45 6.63 6.89
C SER A 66 0.03 7.03 6.83
N VAL A 67 0.96 6.12 6.54
CA VAL A 67 2.40 6.41 6.37
C VAL A 67 2.64 7.36 5.18
N SER A 68 1.98 7.08 4.05
CA SER A 68 2.05 7.93 2.85
C SER A 68 1.56 9.35 3.16
N MET A 69 0.45 9.50 3.90
CA MET A 69 -0.06 10.82 4.31
C MET A 69 0.88 11.54 5.29
N ALA A 70 1.48 10.83 6.25
CA ALA A 70 2.48 11.43 7.15
C ALA A 70 3.73 11.92 6.42
N ALA A 71 4.17 11.21 5.38
CA ALA A 71 5.28 11.66 4.54
C ALA A 71 4.96 13.02 3.87
N LEU A 72 3.70 13.22 3.45
CA LEU A 72 3.24 14.47 2.84
C LEU A 72 3.15 15.63 3.85
N HIS A 73 2.70 15.36 5.08
CA HIS A 73 2.76 16.36 6.17
C HIS A 73 4.20 16.79 6.49
N GLY A 74 5.20 15.99 6.09
CA GLY A 74 6.59 16.40 5.95
C GLY A 74 7.39 16.49 7.25
N GLY A 75 7.38 15.45 8.06
CA GLY A 75 8.32 15.36 9.18
C GLY A 75 8.52 13.95 9.71
N ASN A 76 9.74 13.69 10.19
CA ASN A 76 10.10 12.47 10.92
C ASN A 76 9.13 12.20 12.08
N VAL A 77 8.56 13.23 12.71
CA VAL A 77 7.61 13.07 13.83
C VAL A 77 6.28 12.44 13.40
N ALA A 78 5.71 12.86 12.26
CA ALA A 78 4.48 12.27 11.74
C ALA A 78 4.72 10.81 11.30
N LEU A 79 5.87 10.54 10.69
CA LEU A 79 6.28 9.19 10.30
C LEU A 79 6.55 8.29 11.51
N GLN A 80 7.29 8.76 12.52
CA GLN A 80 7.56 8.01 13.75
C GLN A 80 6.28 7.65 14.50
N ARG A 81 5.28 8.54 14.52
CA ARG A 81 3.96 8.27 15.13
C ARG A 81 3.23 7.08 14.49
N ILE A 82 3.45 6.85 13.19
CA ILE A 82 2.80 5.78 12.43
C ILE A 82 3.67 4.52 12.37
N LEU A 83 5.00 4.65 12.32
CA LEU A 83 5.90 3.48 12.34
C LEU A 83 5.76 2.69 13.66
N VAL A 84 5.55 3.37 14.79
CA VAL A 84 5.27 2.71 16.08
C VAL A 84 3.95 1.92 16.06
N SER A 85 2.98 2.25 15.19
CA SER A 85 1.75 1.46 15.05
C SER A 85 1.86 0.28 14.07
N THR A 86 2.93 0.19 13.28
CA THR A 86 3.12 -0.87 12.27
C THR A 86 3.65 -2.21 12.80
N GLU A 87 3.97 -2.30 14.09
CA GLU A 87 4.50 -3.53 14.71
C GLU A 87 3.41 -4.53 15.17
N ALA A 88 2.14 -4.14 15.20
CA ALA A 88 1.04 -5.03 15.55
C ALA A 88 0.57 -5.83 14.33
N ARG A 89 0.72 -7.16 14.36
CA ARG A 89 0.08 -8.06 13.40
C ARG A 89 -1.43 -7.88 13.48
N VAL A 90 -2.07 -7.71 12.32
CA VAL A 90 -3.51 -7.49 12.18
C VAL A 90 -4.25 -8.84 12.32
N ASP A 91 -4.89 -9.06 13.46
CA ASP A 91 -5.95 -10.05 13.65
C ASP A 91 -7.30 -9.35 13.95
N LYS A 92 -8.39 -10.12 14.09
CA LYS A 92 -9.73 -9.56 14.36
C LYS A 92 -9.79 -8.88 15.72
N ASP A 93 -9.10 -9.41 16.71
CA ASP A 93 -9.10 -8.90 18.08
C ASP A 93 -8.44 -7.51 18.12
N ALA A 94 -7.41 -7.28 17.29
CA ALA A 94 -6.80 -5.98 17.10
C ALA A 94 -7.76 -4.94 16.49
N ALA A 95 -8.67 -5.35 15.59
CA ALA A 95 -9.66 -4.48 14.98
C ALA A 95 -10.73 -4.03 15.99
N GLU A 96 -11.29 -4.97 16.75
CA GLU A 96 -12.29 -4.68 17.79
C GLU A 96 -11.69 -3.82 18.90
N THR A 97 -10.47 -4.13 19.34
CA THR A 97 -9.73 -3.34 20.32
C THR A 97 -9.53 -1.90 19.83
N ALA A 98 -9.10 -1.72 18.58
CA ALA A 98 -8.89 -0.39 18.01
C ALA A 98 -10.20 0.40 17.89
N LEU A 99 -11.32 -0.24 17.53
CA LEU A 99 -12.63 0.41 17.48
C LEU A 99 -13.08 0.88 18.86
N GLN A 100 -12.91 0.03 19.87
CA GLN A 100 -13.27 0.36 21.24
C GLN A 100 -12.40 1.50 21.78
N GLU A 101 -11.08 1.45 21.58
CA GLU A 101 -10.14 2.53 21.94
C GLU A 101 -10.53 3.85 21.26
N PHE A 102 -10.91 3.80 19.98
CA PHE A 102 -11.34 4.98 19.22
C PHE A 102 -12.61 5.61 19.80
N LYS A 103 -13.60 4.77 20.13
CA LYS A 103 -14.86 5.20 20.73
C LYS A 103 -14.65 5.85 22.10
N GLU A 104 -13.76 5.29 22.91
CA GLU A 104 -13.41 5.84 24.22
C GLU A 104 -12.74 7.20 24.09
N LEU A 105 -11.78 7.35 23.16
CA LEU A 105 -11.12 8.62 22.89
C LEU A 105 -12.08 9.71 22.41
N LEU A 106 -13.07 9.36 21.57
CA LEU A 106 -14.11 10.30 21.13
C LEU A 106 -15.12 10.67 22.21
N SER A 107 -15.26 9.83 23.23
CA SER A 107 -16.19 10.05 24.35
C SER A 107 -15.54 10.77 25.53
N ALA A 108 -14.22 10.94 25.51
CA ALA A 108 -13.46 11.61 26.56
C ALA A 108 -13.86 13.10 26.68
N GLU A 109 -13.83 13.63 27.91
CA GLU A 109 -14.11 15.05 28.17
C GLU A 109 -13.17 15.97 27.38
N LYS A 110 -11.90 15.59 27.28
CA LYS A 110 -10.87 16.25 26.48
C LYS A 110 -10.26 15.26 25.50
N ILE A 111 -10.53 15.47 24.21
CA ILE A 111 -10.01 14.62 23.14
C ILE A 111 -8.50 14.81 22.99
N SER A 112 -7.75 13.70 23.04
CA SER A 112 -6.35 13.68 22.66
C SER A 112 -6.21 13.39 21.17
N PHE A 113 -6.15 14.43 20.34
CA PHE A 113 -6.02 14.28 18.88
C PHE A 113 -4.79 13.46 18.48
N THR A 114 -3.68 13.58 19.22
CA THR A 114 -2.48 12.75 18.99
C THR A 114 -2.77 11.26 19.13
N GLN A 115 -3.52 10.84 20.15
CA GLN A 115 -3.89 9.43 20.31
C GLN A 115 -4.98 9.03 19.31
N LEU A 116 -5.93 9.92 19.05
CA LEU A 116 -7.01 9.67 18.09
C LEU A 116 -6.46 9.40 16.68
N HIS A 117 -5.48 10.17 16.20
CA HIS A 117 -4.80 9.92 14.91
C HIS A 117 -4.03 8.58 14.90
N LYS A 118 -3.41 8.18 16.01
CA LYS A 118 -2.73 6.87 16.10
C LYS A 118 -3.72 5.71 15.98
N VAL A 119 -4.85 5.80 16.67
CA VAL A 119 -5.88 4.77 16.61
C VAL A 119 -6.57 4.77 15.24
N ALA A 120 -6.78 5.93 14.63
CA ALA A 120 -7.28 6.03 13.25
C ALA A 120 -6.34 5.31 12.26
N ALA A 121 -5.02 5.42 12.43
CA ALA A 121 -4.07 4.65 11.62
C ALA A 121 -4.23 3.13 11.84
N LYS A 122 -4.44 2.67 13.08
CA LYS A 122 -4.76 1.25 13.34
C LYS A 122 -6.05 0.82 12.62
N LEU A 123 -7.09 1.65 12.65
CA LEU A 123 -8.36 1.38 11.96
C LEU A 123 -8.19 1.30 10.43
N GLU A 124 -7.34 2.14 9.84
CA GLU A 124 -6.95 2.05 8.44
C GLU A 124 -6.25 0.73 8.12
N MET A 125 -5.33 0.29 9.00
CA MET A 125 -4.61 -0.98 8.86
C MET A 125 -5.53 -2.21 9.01
N THR A 126 -6.59 -2.10 9.82
CA THR A 126 -7.55 -3.18 10.10
C THR A 126 -8.83 -3.12 9.26
N ARG A 127 -8.89 -2.22 8.26
CA ARG A 127 -10.03 -2.04 7.33
C ARG A 127 -11.34 -1.62 8.01
N GLN A 128 -11.24 -0.78 9.03
CA GLN A 128 -12.36 -0.25 9.81
C GLN A 128 -12.64 1.22 9.50
N GLU A 129 -12.32 1.68 8.28
CA GLU A 129 -12.51 3.07 7.87
C GLU A 129 -13.97 3.49 7.89
N ASP A 130 -14.90 2.59 7.57
CA ASP A 130 -16.33 2.87 7.52
C ASP A 130 -16.89 3.25 8.89
N GLU A 131 -16.54 2.46 9.91
CA GLU A 131 -16.91 2.73 11.30
C GLU A 131 -16.21 3.98 11.84
N ALA A 132 -14.93 4.18 11.50
CA ALA A 132 -14.20 5.39 11.86
C ALA A 132 -14.87 6.66 11.29
N VAL A 133 -15.23 6.63 10.00
CA VAL A 133 -15.93 7.72 9.31
C VAL A 133 -17.29 8.01 9.94
N ARG A 134 -18.05 6.96 10.29
CA ARG A 134 -19.34 7.11 10.97
C ARG A 134 -19.18 7.79 12.33
N MET A 135 -18.27 7.30 13.17
CA MET A 135 -18.02 7.84 14.51
C MET A 135 -17.49 9.28 14.47
N LEU A 136 -16.57 9.60 13.56
CA LEU A 136 -16.04 10.97 13.40
C LEU A 136 -17.12 11.95 12.93
N ARG A 137 -18.05 11.52 12.07
CA ARG A 137 -19.18 12.34 11.64
C ARG A 137 -20.12 12.65 12.79
N GLU A 138 -20.43 11.65 13.61
CA GLU A 138 -21.26 11.83 14.81
C GLU A 138 -20.58 12.78 15.81
N ALA A 139 -19.29 12.54 16.10
CA ALA A 139 -18.52 13.35 17.04
C ALA A 139 -18.36 14.81 16.58
N SER A 140 -17.99 15.06 15.32
CA SER A 140 -17.86 16.42 14.78
C SER A 140 -19.19 17.18 14.79
N ASN A 141 -20.29 16.52 14.42
CA ASN A 141 -21.63 17.12 14.48
C ASN A 141 -22.04 17.45 15.91
N LYS A 142 -21.69 16.60 16.88
CA LYS A 142 -21.94 16.85 18.31
C LYS A 142 -21.12 18.03 18.81
N ALA A 143 -19.80 18.03 18.59
CA ALA A 143 -18.92 19.13 18.98
C ALA A 143 -19.40 20.48 18.45
N ARG A 144 -19.90 20.52 17.20
CA ARG A 144 -20.51 21.72 16.62
C ARG A 144 -21.77 22.17 17.35
N LYS A 145 -22.68 21.24 17.67
CA LYS A 145 -23.92 21.53 18.42
C LYS A 145 -23.63 22.02 19.84
N ASP A 146 -22.58 21.48 20.46
CA ASP A 146 -22.14 21.81 21.80
C ASP A 146 -21.32 23.13 21.85
N GLY A 147 -21.20 23.85 20.74
CA GLY A 147 -20.48 25.12 20.68
C GLY A 147 -18.97 24.99 20.81
N LYS A 148 -18.39 23.85 20.39
CA LYS A 148 -16.95 23.57 20.42
C LYS A 148 -16.35 23.63 19.00
N PRO A 149 -16.15 24.82 18.41
CA PRO A 149 -15.75 24.97 17.00
C PRO A 149 -14.37 24.37 16.71
N HIS A 150 -13.38 24.57 17.59
CA HIS A 150 -12.04 24.00 17.42
C HIS A 150 -12.06 22.47 17.44
N GLU A 151 -12.79 21.86 18.38
CA GLU A 151 -12.94 20.41 18.45
C GLU A 151 -13.64 19.86 17.20
N SER A 152 -14.72 20.52 16.77
CA SER A 152 -15.42 20.16 15.53
C SER A 152 -14.50 20.23 14.31
N TYR A 153 -13.67 21.27 14.22
CA TYR A 153 -12.74 21.47 13.10
C TYR A 153 -11.68 20.36 13.04
N GLU A 154 -11.02 20.06 14.17
CA GLU A 154 -10.01 18.99 14.23
C GLU A 154 -10.61 17.60 13.93
N LEU A 155 -11.81 17.31 14.44
CA LEU A 155 -12.53 16.08 14.11
C LEU A 155 -12.91 16.00 12.61
N GLU A 156 -13.29 17.13 12.00
CA GLU A 156 -13.61 17.17 10.57
C GLU A 156 -12.35 17.01 9.70
N MET A 157 -11.19 17.52 10.14
CA MET A 157 -9.92 17.29 9.47
C MET A 157 -9.51 15.82 9.47
N LEU A 158 -9.64 15.12 10.61
CA LEU A 158 -9.41 13.68 10.67
C LEU A 158 -10.46 12.89 9.86
N LEU A 159 -11.71 13.37 9.81
CA LEU A 159 -12.74 12.79 8.94
C LEU A 159 -12.33 12.88 7.46
N VAL A 160 -11.80 14.01 7.00
CA VAL A 160 -11.26 14.15 5.63
C VAL A 160 -10.18 13.11 5.36
N GLU A 161 -9.22 12.96 6.28
CA GLU A 161 -8.13 11.98 6.14
C GLU A 161 -8.68 10.54 6.00
N MET A 162 -9.63 10.14 6.84
CA MET A 162 -10.27 8.82 6.75
C MET A 162 -11.10 8.63 5.48
N LEU A 163 -11.78 9.68 5.00
CA LEU A 163 -12.49 9.65 3.71
C LEU A 163 -11.52 9.47 2.54
N ILE A 164 -10.32 10.06 2.60
CA ILE A 164 -9.26 9.82 1.61
C ILE A 164 -8.82 8.35 1.66
N PHE A 165 -8.57 7.80 2.86
CA PHE A 165 -8.19 6.40 2.99
C PHE A 165 -9.26 5.45 2.43
N LYS A 166 -10.53 5.69 2.74
CA LYS A 166 -11.66 4.91 2.20
C LYS A 166 -11.80 5.04 0.67
N GLY A 167 -11.26 6.11 0.07
CA GLY A 167 -11.39 6.39 -1.36
C GLY A 167 -12.65 7.18 -1.74
N THR A 168 -13.31 7.81 -0.77
CA THR A 168 -14.52 8.65 -0.95
C THR A 168 -14.12 10.12 -1.14
N TYR A 169 -13.43 10.38 -2.26
CA TYR A 169 -12.76 11.66 -2.54
C TYR A 169 -13.70 12.86 -2.67
N TYR A 170 -14.82 12.71 -3.37
CA TYR A 170 -15.77 13.81 -3.55
C TYR A 170 -16.40 14.22 -2.22
N GLU A 171 -16.71 13.25 -1.35
CA GLU A 171 -17.23 13.55 -0.02
C GLU A 171 -16.19 14.26 0.86
N ALA A 172 -14.92 13.88 0.75
CA ALA A 172 -13.82 14.57 1.41
C ALA A 172 -13.77 16.05 0.99
N LEU A 173 -13.88 16.34 -0.32
CA LEU A 173 -13.89 17.71 -0.83
C LEU A 173 -15.09 18.55 -0.39
N THR A 174 -16.23 17.93 -0.03
CA THR A 174 -17.40 18.68 0.46
C THR A 174 -17.35 18.97 1.97
N ARG A 175 -16.27 18.61 2.67
CA ARG A 175 -16.15 18.88 4.11
C ARG A 175 -15.87 20.36 4.33
N ARG A 176 -16.52 20.94 5.34
CA ARG A 176 -16.50 22.39 5.60
C ARG A 176 -15.10 22.88 5.97
N CYS A 177 -14.36 22.09 6.75
CA CYS A 177 -12.98 22.40 7.12
C CYS A 177 -12.07 22.68 5.91
N LEU A 178 -12.37 22.13 4.73
CA LEU A 178 -11.61 22.43 3.51
C LEU A 178 -12.04 23.74 2.83
N GLU A 179 -13.25 24.24 3.06
CA GLU A 179 -13.77 25.50 2.50
C GLU A 179 -13.38 26.74 3.34
N GLU A 180 -13.11 26.55 4.63
CA GLU A 180 -12.91 27.65 5.58
C GLU A 180 -11.54 28.33 5.48
N ASN A 181 -11.44 29.36 4.63
CA ASN A 181 -10.19 30.06 4.32
C ASN A 181 -9.69 31.02 5.43
N THR A 182 -10.43 31.19 6.52
CA THR A 182 -10.06 32.05 7.64
C THR A 182 -8.99 31.44 8.54
N ILE A 183 -8.81 30.12 8.47
CA ILE A 183 -7.83 29.38 9.27
C ILE A 183 -6.63 29.02 8.39
N SER A 184 -5.46 29.56 8.77
CA SER A 184 -4.16 29.26 8.15
C SER A 184 -3.62 27.88 8.56
N ASP A 185 -4.33 26.84 8.16
CA ASP A 185 -3.96 25.43 8.39
C ASP A 185 -3.50 24.78 7.08
N SER A 186 -2.21 24.45 7.01
CA SER A 186 -1.58 23.88 5.81
C SER A 186 -2.12 22.49 5.45
N ARG A 187 -2.75 21.76 6.39
CA ARG A 187 -3.37 20.46 6.10
C ARG A 187 -4.50 20.61 5.08
N ARG A 188 -5.23 21.73 5.08
CA ARG A 188 -6.37 21.96 4.18
C ARG A 188 -5.96 21.94 2.70
N PRO A 189 -5.04 22.81 2.24
CA PRO A 189 -4.55 22.77 0.86
C PRO A 189 -3.84 21.45 0.54
N LEU A 190 -3.14 20.83 1.50
CA LEU A 190 -2.53 19.53 1.28
C LEU A 190 -3.56 18.44 0.94
N TYR A 191 -4.62 18.31 1.74
CA TYR A 191 -5.67 17.32 1.49
C TYR A 191 -6.41 17.59 0.18
N LYS A 192 -6.66 18.85 -0.17
CA LYS A 192 -7.17 19.24 -1.49
C LYS A 192 -6.25 18.78 -2.61
N ALA A 193 -4.96 19.08 -2.51
CA ALA A 193 -3.96 18.72 -3.52
C ALA A 193 -3.93 17.20 -3.73
N VAL A 194 -3.90 16.42 -2.64
CA VAL A 194 -3.95 14.95 -2.70
C VAL A 194 -5.19 14.47 -3.44
N VAL A 195 -6.36 14.97 -3.07
CA VAL A 195 -7.62 14.54 -3.67
C VAL A 195 -7.68 14.93 -5.16
N TYR A 196 -7.36 16.17 -5.51
CA TYR A 196 -7.35 16.62 -6.90
C TYR A 196 -6.38 15.80 -7.75
N LYS A 197 -5.18 15.51 -7.23
CA LYS A 197 -4.21 14.70 -7.94
C LYS A 197 -4.70 13.27 -8.16
N ILE A 198 -5.35 12.66 -7.17
CA ILE A 198 -5.95 11.32 -7.33
C ILE A 198 -7.04 11.31 -8.41
N LEU A 199 -7.85 12.38 -8.44
CA LEU A 199 -8.92 12.61 -9.42
C LEU A 199 -8.41 13.06 -10.80
N LEU A 200 -7.09 13.14 -11.01
CA LEU A 200 -6.44 13.58 -12.26
C LEU A 200 -6.81 15.01 -12.66
N ASP A 201 -7.00 15.88 -11.67
CA ASP A 201 -7.17 17.32 -11.85
C ASP A 201 -5.85 18.01 -11.48
N ASP A 202 -4.90 17.96 -12.41
CA ASP A 202 -3.52 18.37 -12.16
C ASP A 202 -3.40 19.88 -11.89
N ASP A 203 -4.24 20.70 -12.54
CA ASP A 203 -4.25 22.15 -12.37
C ASP A 203 -4.64 22.52 -10.93
N ARG A 204 -5.77 22.00 -10.43
CA ARG A 204 -6.20 22.27 -9.05
C ARG A 204 -5.31 21.58 -8.02
N ALA A 205 -4.71 20.45 -8.37
CA ALA A 205 -3.74 19.79 -7.50
C ALA A 205 -2.49 20.67 -7.29
N GLN A 206 -1.95 21.23 -8.38
CA GLN A 206 -0.80 22.11 -8.33
C GLN A 206 -1.11 23.40 -7.57
N GLU A 207 -2.26 24.03 -7.84
CA GLU A 207 -2.70 25.25 -7.15
C GLU A 207 -2.79 25.03 -5.63
N ALA A 208 -3.49 23.97 -5.21
CA ALA A 208 -3.61 23.62 -3.80
C ALA A 208 -2.26 23.24 -3.18
N TYR A 209 -1.37 22.56 -3.92
CA TYR A 209 -0.05 22.24 -3.40
C TYR A 209 0.83 23.49 -3.22
N ASN A 210 0.72 24.47 -4.12
CA ASN A 210 1.42 25.74 -3.98
C ASN A 210 0.92 26.50 -2.75
N GLU A 211 -0.40 26.56 -2.52
CA GLU A 211 -0.99 27.15 -1.30
C GLU A 211 -0.48 26.44 -0.04
N PHE A 212 -0.36 25.10 -0.06
CA PHE A 212 0.24 24.33 1.03
C PHE A 212 1.68 24.76 1.30
N CYS A 213 2.51 24.86 0.25
CA CYS A 213 3.89 25.29 0.36
C CYS A 213 4.00 26.72 0.91
N GLU A 214 3.16 27.64 0.43
CA GLU A 214 3.08 29.02 0.91
C GLU A 214 2.74 29.09 2.39
N ILE A 215 1.62 28.52 2.83
CA ILE A 215 1.21 28.53 4.24
C ILE A 215 2.30 27.90 5.10
N ARG A 216 2.84 26.76 4.68
CA ARG A 216 3.88 26.05 5.43
C ARG A 216 5.17 26.87 5.54
N SER A 217 5.56 27.61 4.50
CA SER A 217 6.74 28.49 4.51
C SER A 217 6.64 29.61 5.54
N LEU A 218 5.43 30.13 5.79
CA LEU A 218 5.19 31.18 6.79
C LEU A 218 5.51 30.73 8.21
N PHE A 219 5.44 29.44 8.50
CA PHE A 219 5.72 28.89 9.84
C PHE A 219 7.16 28.39 10.00
N TYR A 220 7.93 28.27 8.91
CA TYR A 220 9.33 27.83 8.95
C TYR A 220 10.34 28.94 9.25
N SER A 221 9.94 30.21 9.28
CA SER A 221 10.85 31.32 9.53
C SER A 221 11.32 31.47 10.99
N THR A 222 10.84 30.66 11.94
CA THR A 222 11.04 30.94 13.37
C THR A 222 11.57 29.81 14.23
N THR A 223 11.57 28.56 13.76
CA THR A 223 12.11 27.41 14.51
C THR A 223 12.57 26.37 13.51
N ASP A 224 13.85 26.39 13.20
CA ASP A 224 14.72 25.20 13.26
C ASP A 224 15.89 25.39 12.28
N ASN A 225 17.08 25.51 12.86
CA ASN A 225 18.32 25.10 12.21
C ASN A 225 18.28 23.57 12.01
N ILE A 226 17.44 23.09 11.09
CA ILE A 226 17.48 21.68 10.65
C ILE A 226 18.66 21.58 9.70
N GLU A 227 19.68 20.80 10.11
CA GLU A 227 20.87 20.54 9.32
C GLU A 227 20.52 20.15 7.86
N GLU A 228 21.16 20.83 6.91
CA GLU A 228 21.18 20.46 5.50
C GLU A 228 21.65 19.01 5.35
N GLY A 229 20.72 18.06 5.22
CA GLY A 229 21.07 16.64 5.12
C GLY A 229 19.98 15.66 5.57
N ALA A 230 18.93 16.10 6.26
CA ALA A 230 17.79 15.23 6.53
C ALA A 230 17.13 14.81 5.21
N GLN A 231 17.11 13.50 4.90
CA GLN A 231 16.57 12.89 3.66
C GLN A 231 15.13 13.32 3.28
N LEU A 232 14.41 13.96 4.20
CA LEU A 232 13.02 14.38 4.03
C LEU A 232 12.83 15.90 3.90
N TYR A 233 13.90 16.71 4.09
CA TYR A 233 13.84 18.17 3.91
C TYR A 233 13.64 18.53 2.43
N GLY A 234 14.35 17.86 1.52
CA GLY A 234 14.20 18.06 0.07
C GLY A 234 12.93 17.45 -0.56
N SER A 235 12.14 16.69 0.21
CA SER A 235 11.04 15.86 -0.31
C SER A 235 9.69 16.58 -0.34
N VAL A 236 9.53 17.66 0.43
CA VAL A 236 8.29 18.45 0.50
C VAL A 236 8.33 19.64 -0.46
N HIS A 237 9.50 20.09 -0.91
CA HIS A 237 9.64 21.29 -1.74
C HIS A 237 9.58 21.04 -3.24
N LYS A 238 9.44 19.78 -3.66
CA LYS A 238 9.40 19.39 -5.08
C LYS A 238 8.08 18.71 -5.39
N TYR A 239 7.31 19.31 -6.29
CA TYR A 239 6.01 18.79 -6.69
C TYR A 239 6.12 17.36 -7.23
N GLU A 240 7.20 17.02 -7.94
CA GLU A 240 7.40 15.67 -8.48
C GLU A 240 7.51 14.60 -7.37
N THR A 241 8.00 14.98 -6.19
CA THR A 241 8.04 14.07 -5.03
C THR A 241 6.64 13.89 -4.45
N PHE A 242 5.88 14.99 -4.34
CA PHE A 242 4.47 14.94 -3.95
C PHE A 242 3.69 14.00 -4.88
N GLU A 243 3.81 14.15 -6.20
CA GLU A 243 3.11 13.33 -7.18
C GLU A 243 3.43 11.83 -7.04
N LYS A 244 4.71 11.49 -6.79
CA LYS A 244 5.12 10.10 -6.56
C LYS A 244 4.47 9.50 -5.32
N VAL A 245 4.44 10.26 -4.21
CA VAL A 245 3.83 9.80 -2.97
C VAL A 245 2.31 9.64 -3.13
N VAL A 246 1.64 10.61 -3.77
CA VAL A 246 0.20 10.51 -4.04
C VAL A 246 -0.12 9.37 -5.00
N GLY A 247 0.73 9.13 -6.00
CA GLY A 247 0.60 7.97 -6.90
C GLY A 247 0.72 6.63 -6.16
N ASN A 248 1.58 6.54 -5.15
CA ASN A 248 1.66 5.36 -4.28
C ASN A 248 0.41 5.21 -3.42
N LEU A 249 0.00 6.29 -2.76
CA LEU A 249 -1.21 6.36 -1.94
C LEU A 249 -2.45 5.91 -2.71
N LYS A 250 -2.62 6.40 -3.95
CA LYS A 250 -3.72 5.99 -4.84
C LYS A 250 -3.74 4.49 -5.07
N ARG A 251 -2.58 3.89 -5.38
CA ARG A 251 -2.47 2.43 -5.58
C ARG A 251 -2.81 1.65 -4.32
N GLU A 252 -2.38 2.14 -3.15
CA GLU A 252 -2.70 1.54 -1.85
C GLU A 252 -4.21 1.56 -1.56
N ILE A 253 -4.88 2.69 -1.82
CA ILE A 253 -6.34 2.84 -1.67
C ILE A 253 -7.09 1.93 -2.64
N GLU A 254 -6.70 1.88 -3.91
CA GLU A 254 -7.36 1.03 -4.91
C GLU A 254 -7.20 -0.46 -4.60
N ASN A 255 -6.04 -0.86 -4.07
CA ASN A 255 -5.81 -2.24 -3.62
C ASN A 255 -6.64 -2.59 -2.39
N ALA A 256 -6.94 -1.61 -1.53
CA ALA A 256 -7.78 -1.76 -0.35
C ALA A 256 -9.27 -1.86 -0.69
N HIS A 257 -9.72 -1.04 -1.65
CA HIS A 257 -11.13 -0.85 -1.99
C HIS A 257 -11.35 -0.91 -3.51
N PRO A 258 -11.30 -2.11 -4.12
CA PRO A 258 -11.40 -2.27 -5.58
C PRO A 258 -12.74 -1.78 -6.16
N ILE A 259 -13.82 -1.76 -5.36
CA ILE A 259 -15.16 -1.31 -5.77
C ILE A 259 -15.19 0.20 -6.03
N ASN A 260 -14.46 1.00 -5.23
CA ASN A 260 -14.44 2.46 -5.32
C ASN A 260 -13.66 2.97 -6.55
N ARG A 261 -12.93 2.09 -7.27
CA ARG A 261 -12.27 2.41 -8.54
C ARG A 261 -13.30 2.80 -9.61
N THR A 262 -14.40 2.05 -9.72
CA THR A 262 -15.35 2.17 -10.84
C THR A 262 -16.22 3.42 -10.74
N GLU A 263 -16.65 3.76 -9.51
CA GLU A 263 -17.50 4.93 -9.25
C GLU A 263 -16.75 6.25 -9.48
N ASN A 264 -15.51 6.35 -9.01
CA ASN A 264 -14.69 7.56 -9.17
C ASN A 264 -14.35 7.85 -10.64
N LEU A 265 -14.11 6.80 -11.45
CA LEU A 265 -13.92 6.92 -12.89
C LEU A 265 -15.19 7.39 -13.62
N HIS A 266 -16.37 6.95 -13.17
CA HIS A 266 -17.66 7.35 -13.76
C HIS A 266 -18.02 8.80 -13.41
N LEU A 267 -17.78 9.22 -12.16
CA LEU A 267 -18.00 10.57 -11.66
C LEU A 267 -17.00 11.59 -12.25
N GLY A 268 -15.73 11.19 -12.45
CA GLY A 268 -14.73 12.04 -13.11
C GLY A 268 -15.08 12.34 -14.58
N LYS A 269 -15.57 11.33 -15.32
CA LYS A 269 -16.02 11.50 -16.71
C LYS A 269 -17.27 12.37 -16.83
N THR A 270 -18.25 12.18 -15.95
CA THR A 270 -19.49 12.98 -15.97
C THR A 270 -19.22 14.45 -15.60
N LYS A 271 -18.32 14.75 -14.66
CA LYS A 271 -17.99 16.15 -14.33
C LYS A 271 -17.12 16.86 -15.37
N GLN A 272 -16.22 16.17 -16.07
CA GLN A 272 -15.51 16.78 -17.23
C GLN A 272 -16.49 17.18 -18.35
N VAL A 273 -17.60 16.45 -18.53
CA VAL A 273 -18.62 16.76 -19.55
C VAL A 273 -19.51 17.94 -19.16
N PHE A 274 -19.73 18.19 -17.87
CA PHE A 274 -20.60 19.28 -17.37
C PHE A 274 -19.86 20.55 -16.92
N GLY A 275 -18.52 20.57 -16.96
CA GLY A 275 -17.67 21.64 -16.46
C GLY A 275 -17.41 22.84 -17.39
N TYR A 276 -18.29 23.15 -18.35
CA TYR A 276 -18.21 24.38 -19.16
C TYR A 276 -19.54 25.15 -19.14
N ARG A 277 -19.83 25.81 -18.02
CA ARG A 277 -20.73 26.98 -18.02
C ARG A 277 -20.37 27.90 -16.86
N LYS A 278 -19.28 28.66 -17.00
CA LYS A 278 -19.08 29.87 -16.19
C LYS A 278 -20.15 30.87 -16.63
N ASN A 279 -21.09 31.14 -15.73
CA ASN A 279 -22.02 32.25 -15.86
C ASN A 279 -21.24 33.56 -15.73
N GLY A 280 -21.26 34.35 -16.80
CA GLY A 280 -20.92 35.76 -16.73
C GLY A 280 -21.99 36.51 -15.94
N LYS A 281 -21.53 37.33 -15.00
CA LYS A 281 -22.16 38.58 -14.62
C LYS A 281 -21.08 39.65 -14.69
#